data_AF-A0A6J4N8J9-F1
#
_entry.id   AF-A0A6J4N8J9-F1
#
_cell.length_a   1.000
_cell.length_b   1.000
_cell.length_c   1.000
_cell.angle_alpha   90.00
_cell.angle_beta   90.00
_cell.angle_gamma   90.00
#
_symmetry.space_group_name_H-M   'P 1'
#
loop_
_entity.id
_entity.type
_entity.pdbx_description
1 polymer ?
#
loop_
_entity_poly.entity_id
_entity_poly.type
_entity_poly.pdbx_seq_one_letter_code
_entity_poly.pdbx_strand_id
1 'polypeptide(L)'
;MSFEMTKGLFKYDFTDQHAILGIPLDAEFNDIRKRYMKIARRLHSDTCSFESQADKDWANQFLSKVVNPAYNKFSKESDRKEYNLLLATVAKRVAKEPKMQIESEAAKQLATAKDWEEAYKTAVSKLALKQYESVKETQEAIDQISELNMVYLLRKERMGGGVGVAAGSPPKAATPTSTPKTAAAATPATPATPATPATPPPRLEGSPAEAYCRRAQGFMDSKSYAKAIIELKEGVKLDPKHSKTHALL
;
A
#
# COMPACT_ATOMS: atom_id res chain seq x y z
N MET A 1 -1.21 -6.65 -31.30
CA MET A 1 -1.34 -5.20 -31.04
C MET A 1 -0.73 -4.90 -29.68
N SER A 2 0.32 -4.10 -29.65
CA SER A 2 0.86 -3.47 -28.45
C SER A 2 0.02 -2.22 -28.17
N PHE A 3 -0.43 -2.04 -26.92
CA PHE A 3 -1.03 -0.77 -26.50
C PHE A 3 0.12 0.11 -26.01
N GLU A 4 0.57 1.03 -26.84
CA GLU A 4 1.71 1.90 -26.52
C GLU A 4 1.23 3.08 -25.69
N MET A 5 1.38 2.97 -24.37
CA MET A 5 1.25 4.10 -23.44
C MET A 5 2.64 4.66 -23.22
N THR A 6 2.85 5.92 -23.57
CA THR A 6 4.21 6.48 -23.70
C THR A 6 4.47 7.67 -22.78
N LYS A 7 3.45 8.15 -22.07
CA LYS A 7 3.56 9.38 -21.25
C LYS A 7 3.50 9.11 -19.76
N GLY A 8 3.95 10.08 -18.97
CA GLY A 8 3.91 10.01 -17.50
C GLY A 8 4.73 8.85 -16.91
N LEU A 9 4.12 8.10 -15.99
CA LEU A 9 4.79 7.02 -15.26
C LEU A 9 5.16 5.82 -16.16
N PHE A 10 4.51 5.67 -17.32
CA PHE A 10 4.83 4.61 -18.28
C PHE A 10 6.26 4.70 -18.82
N LYS A 11 6.90 5.89 -18.79
CA LYS A 11 8.32 6.07 -19.17
C LYS A 11 9.32 5.38 -18.22
N TYR A 12 8.90 5.00 -17.02
CA TYR A 12 9.79 4.48 -15.97
C TYR A 12 9.73 2.95 -15.82
N ASP A 13 9.36 2.23 -16.89
CA ASP A 13 9.10 0.78 -16.88
C ASP A 13 8.07 0.39 -15.80
N PHE A 14 7.05 1.25 -15.67
CA PHE A 14 6.01 1.11 -14.67
C PHE A 14 4.64 1.21 -15.31
N THR A 15 3.84 0.16 -15.14
CA THR A 15 2.46 0.16 -15.63
C THR A 15 1.56 0.87 -14.62
N ASP A 16 1.14 2.09 -14.94
CA ASP A 16 0.26 2.88 -14.09
C ASP A 16 -1.17 2.33 -14.09
N GLN A 17 -1.44 1.44 -13.12
CA GLN A 17 -2.75 0.81 -12.93
C GLN A 17 -3.82 1.84 -12.52
N HIS A 18 -3.42 2.94 -11.89
CA HIS A 18 -4.34 4.01 -11.49
C HIS A 18 -4.78 4.83 -12.69
N ALA A 19 -3.86 5.13 -13.62
CA ALA A 19 -4.20 5.80 -14.87
C ALA A 19 -5.11 4.96 -15.77
N ILE A 20 -4.84 3.65 -15.88
CA ILE A 20 -5.70 2.71 -16.63
C ILE A 20 -7.13 2.72 -16.08
N LEU A 21 -7.31 2.69 -14.76
CA LEU A 21 -8.64 2.68 -14.15
C LEU A 21 -9.24 4.09 -14.00
N GLY A 22 -8.48 5.15 -14.28
CA GLY A 22 -8.94 6.53 -14.12
C GLY A 22 -9.28 6.89 -12.67
N ILE A 23 -8.45 6.43 -11.74
CA ILE A 23 -8.62 6.62 -10.29
C ILE A 23 -7.45 7.42 -9.72
N PRO A 24 -7.68 8.20 -8.66
CA PRO A 24 -6.58 8.88 -7.98
C PRO A 24 -5.73 7.88 -7.17
N LEU A 25 -4.46 8.23 -6.94
CA LEU A 25 -3.48 7.39 -6.22
C LEU A 25 -3.84 7.09 -4.75
N ASP A 26 -4.79 7.82 -4.17
CA ASP A 26 -5.31 7.62 -2.82
C ASP A 26 -6.68 6.93 -2.78
N ALA A 27 -7.16 6.40 -3.92
CA ALA A 27 -8.46 5.75 -4.01
C ALA A 27 -8.56 4.50 -3.11
N GLU A 28 -9.72 4.36 -2.44
CA GLU A 28 -10.06 3.16 -1.71
C GLU A 28 -10.56 2.05 -2.65
N PHE A 29 -10.37 0.79 -2.22
CA PHE A 29 -10.75 -0.38 -3.03
C PHE A 29 -12.22 -0.37 -3.48
N ASN A 30 -13.12 0.14 -2.65
CA ASN A 30 -14.54 0.28 -3.01
C ASN A 30 -14.75 1.19 -4.23
N ASP A 31 -14.01 2.29 -4.31
CA ASP A 31 -14.12 3.23 -5.43
C ASP A 31 -13.43 2.70 -6.68
N ILE A 32 -12.31 1.99 -6.52
CA ILE A 32 -11.65 1.23 -7.60
C ILE A 32 -12.63 0.23 -8.22
N ARG A 33 -13.33 -0.56 -7.39
CA ARG A 33 -14.32 -1.53 -7.86
C ARG A 33 -15.48 -0.86 -8.58
N LYS A 34 -16.06 0.22 -8.01
CA LYS A 34 -17.14 0.97 -8.67
C LYS A 34 -16.70 1.50 -10.04
N ARG A 35 -15.48 2.03 -10.12
CA ARG A 35 -14.94 2.60 -11.36
C ARG A 35 -14.68 1.51 -12.40
N TYR A 36 -14.06 0.40 -12.01
CA TYR A 36 -13.89 -0.76 -12.88
C TYR A 36 -15.22 -1.27 -13.44
N MET A 37 -16.28 -1.37 -12.62
CA MET A 37 -17.60 -1.79 -13.10
C MET A 37 -18.23 -0.81 -14.11
N LYS A 38 -17.94 0.49 -14.00
CA LYS A 38 -18.35 1.48 -15.02
C LYS A 38 -17.57 1.29 -16.32
N ILE A 39 -16.25 1.08 -16.21
CA ILE A 39 -15.36 0.86 -17.36
C ILE A 39 -15.76 -0.43 -18.08
N ALA A 40 -15.88 -1.55 -17.38
CA ALA A 40 -16.28 -2.83 -17.95
C ALA A 40 -17.59 -2.72 -18.73
N ARG A 41 -18.61 -2.03 -18.18
CA ARG A 41 -19.86 -1.76 -18.90
C ARG A 41 -19.70 -0.88 -20.15
N ARG A 42 -18.66 -0.05 -20.26
CA ARG A 42 -18.43 0.77 -21.45
C ARG A 42 -17.66 0.02 -22.55
N LEU A 43 -16.70 -0.83 -22.17
CA LEU A 43 -15.87 -1.58 -23.12
C LEU A 43 -16.40 -2.96 -23.49
N HIS A 44 -17.38 -3.50 -22.75
CA HIS A 44 -17.94 -4.81 -23.05
C HIS A 44 -18.70 -4.80 -24.38
N SER A 45 -18.52 -5.85 -25.20
CA SER A 45 -19.10 -5.99 -26.54
C SER A 45 -20.61 -5.69 -26.63
N ASP A 46 -21.35 -6.04 -25.59
CA ASP A 46 -22.82 -5.94 -25.53
C ASP A 46 -23.33 -4.51 -25.27
N THR A 47 -22.57 -3.70 -24.53
CA THR A 47 -22.94 -2.33 -24.12
C THR A 47 -22.03 -1.27 -24.75
N CYS A 48 -21.18 -1.69 -25.68
CA CYS A 48 -20.19 -0.84 -26.31
C CYS A 48 -20.87 0.18 -27.23
N SER A 49 -20.65 1.47 -26.95
CA SER A 49 -21.20 2.57 -27.74
C SER A 49 -20.42 2.82 -29.04
N PHE A 50 -19.35 2.07 -29.32
CA PHE A 50 -18.57 2.22 -30.55
C PHE A 50 -19.35 1.73 -31.78
N GLU A 51 -19.35 2.54 -32.83
CA GLU A 51 -20.07 2.24 -34.08
C GLU A 51 -19.30 1.21 -34.94
N SER A 52 -17.97 1.24 -34.90
CA SER A 52 -17.10 0.37 -35.69
C SER A 52 -16.85 -0.99 -35.04
N GLN A 53 -16.89 -2.06 -35.83
CA GLN A 53 -16.53 -3.41 -35.37
C GLN A 53 -15.07 -3.48 -34.91
N ALA A 54 -14.16 -2.76 -35.58
CA ALA A 54 -12.75 -2.72 -35.19
C ALA A 54 -12.56 -2.07 -33.80
N ASP A 55 -13.35 -1.04 -33.48
CA ASP A 55 -13.31 -0.37 -32.18
C ASP A 55 -13.90 -1.25 -31.07
N LYS A 56 -14.95 -2.03 -31.39
CA LYS A 56 -15.50 -3.05 -30.47
C LYS A 56 -14.48 -4.16 -30.18
N ASP A 57 -13.78 -4.66 -31.19
CA ASP A 57 -12.75 -5.68 -31.02
C ASP A 57 -11.56 -5.13 -30.23
N TRP A 58 -11.17 -3.89 -30.49
CA TRP A 58 -10.18 -3.17 -29.69
C TRP A 58 -10.63 -3.04 -28.23
N ALA A 59 -11.88 -2.66 -27.97
CA ALA A 59 -12.43 -2.46 -26.63
C ALA A 59 -12.40 -3.76 -25.82
N ASN A 60 -12.83 -4.87 -26.41
CA ASN A 60 -12.79 -6.18 -25.76
C ASN A 60 -11.36 -6.63 -25.46
N GLN A 61 -10.43 -6.41 -26.39
CA GLN A 61 -9.02 -6.72 -26.16
C GLN A 61 -8.40 -5.82 -25.09
N PHE A 62 -8.75 -4.54 -25.07
CA PHE A 62 -8.27 -3.59 -24.08
C PHE A 62 -8.80 -3.94 -22.68
N LEU A 63 -10.10 -4.26 -22.58
CA LEU A 63 -10.72 -4.71 -21.33
C LEU A 63 -10.01 -5.96 -20.78
N SER A 64 -9.85 -6.99 -21.62
CA SER A 64 -9.27 -8.27 -21.18
C SER A 64 -7.77 -8.23 -20.90
N LYS A 65 -6.98 -7.49 -21.70
CA LYS A 65 -5.50 -7.48 -21.61
C LYS A 65 -4.93 -6.36 -20.77
N VAL A 66 -5.68 -5.27 -20.54
CA VAL A 66 -5.17 -4.08 -19.84
C VAL A 66 -5.99 -3.79 -18.59
N VAL A 67 -7.30 -3.63 -18.73
CA VAL A 67 -8.18 -3.21 -17.61
C VAL A 67 -8.38 -4.31 -16.58
N ASN A 68 -8.62 -5.56 -17.00
CA ASN A 68 -8.82 -6.68 -16.08
C ASN A 68 -7.56 -6.99 -15.26
N PRO A 69 -6.35 -7.09 -15.85
CA PRO A 69 -5.12 -7.18 -15.08
C PRO A 69 -4.94 -6.01 -14.11
N ALA A 70 -5.29 -4.79 -14.55
CA ALA A 70 -5.21 -3.60 -13.69
C ALA A 70 -6.08 -3.71 -12.43
N TYR A 71 -7.32 -4.15 -12.58
CA TYR A 71 -8.21 -4.38 -11.44
C TYR A 71 -7.73 -5.53 -10.54
N ASN A 72 -7.24 -6.63 -11.13
CA ASN A 72 -6.78 -7.79 -10.38
C ASN A 72 -5.62 -7.46 -9.44
N LYS A 73 -4.71 -6.55 -9.85
CA LYS A 73 -3.62 -6.06 -8.99
C LYS A 73 -4.10 -5.36 -7.72
N PHE A 74 -5.28 -4.73 -7.75
CA PHE A 74 -5.89 -4.12 -6.56
C PHE A 74 -6.75 -5.09 -5.74
N SER A 75 -7.20 -6.18 -6.36
CA SER A 75 -8.08 -7.16 -5.70
C SER A 75 -7.37 -8.02 -4.67
N LYS A 76 -6.06 -8.28 -4.84
CA LYS A 76 -5.25 -9.04 -3.88
C LYS A 76 -4.43 -8.09 -3.03
N GLU A 77 -4.46 -8.27 -1.71
CA GLU A 77 -3.73 -7.41 -0.79
C GLU A 77 -2.20 -7.50 -1.00
N SER A 78 -1.68 -8.70 -1.31
CA SER A 78 -0.26 -8.91 -1.67
C SER A 78 0.16 -8.06 -2.85
N ASP A 79 -0.58 -8.18 -3.96
CA ASP A 79 -0.27 -7.53 -5.23
C ASP A 79 -0.41 -6.01 -5.10
N ARG A 80 -1.38 -5.55 -4.30
CA ARG A 80 -1.54 -4.12 -3.98
C ARG A 80 -0.34 -3.58 -3.18
N LYS A 81 0.18 -4.35 -2.22
CA LYS A 81 1.38 -3.96 -1.45
C LYS A 81 2.62 -3.89 -2.35
N GLU A 82 2.81 -4.88 -3.22
CA GLU A 82 3.89 -4.86 -4.21
C GLU A 82 3.78 -3.66 -5.15
N TYR A 83 2.58 -3.41 -5.69
CA TYR A 83 2.31 -2.25 -6.53
C TYR A 83 2.64 -0.94 -5.81
N ASN A 84 2.23 -0.78 -4.56
CA ASN A 84 2.52 0.42 -3.76
C ASN A 84 4.03 0.60 -3.52
N LEU A 85 4.78 -0.49 -3.32
CA LEU A 85 6.22 -0.43 -3.15
C LEU A 85 6.93 0.01 -4.45
N LEU A 86 6.49 -0.53 -5.60
CA LEU A 86 6.96 -0.11 -6.92
C LEU A 86 6.64 1.36 -7.16
N LEU A 87 5.40 1.78 -6.87
CA LEU A 87 4.97 3.18 -6.99
C LEU A 87 5.83 4.12 -6.14
N ALA A 88 6.13 3.76 -4.89
CA ALA A 88 6.99 4.54 -4.01
C ALA A 88 8.44 4.63 -4.54
N THR A 89 8.94 3.56 -5.14
CA THR A 89 10.28 3.52 -5.76
C THR A 89 10.33 4.42 -6.99
N VAL A 90 9.30 4.37 -7.84
CA VAL A 90 9.18 5.24 -9.01
C VAL A 90 9.01 6.69 -8.57
N ALA A 91 8.20 6.99 -7.56
CA ALA A 91 8.03 8.34 -7.01
C ALA A 91 9.38 8.96 -6.58
N LYS A 92 10.22 8.19 -5.89
CA LYS A 92 11.57 8.63 -5.50
C LYS A 92 12.50 8.84 -6.70
N ARG A 93 12.39 8.02 -7.75
CA ARG A 93 13.16 8.18 -9.00
C ARG A 93 12.74 9.45 -9.72
N VAL A 94 11.45 9.61 -9.93
CA VAL A 94 10.78 10.80 -10.47
C VAL A 94 11.21 12.08 -9.73
N ALA A 95 11.24 12.05 -8.39
CA ALA A 95 11.63 13.21 -7.59
C ALA A 95 13.11 13.61 -7.73
N LYS A 96 13.97 12.68 -8.15
CA LYS A 96 15.40 12.92 -8.36
C LYS A 96 15.72 13.42 -9.77
N GLU A 97 14.81 13.27 -10.72
CA GLU A 97 15.04 13.70 -12.10
C GLU A 97 14.67 15.18 -12.32
N PRO A 98 15.63 16.04 -12.70
CA PRO A 98 15.38 17.48 -12.88
C PRO A 98 14.75 17.82 -14.24
N LYS A 99 14.75 16.91 -15.22
CA LYS A 99 14.22 17.13 -16.57
C LYS A 99 12.86 16.47 -16.75
N MET A 100 11.86 17.01 -16.07
CA MET A 100 10.50 16.51 -16.21
C MET A 100 9.82 17.10 -17.44
N GLN A 101 9.55 16.28 -18.45
CA GLN A 101 8.75 16.65 -19.61
C GLN A 101 7.28 16.53 -19.23
N ILE A 102 6.69 17.63 -18.75
CA ILE A 102 5.26 17.74 -18.52
C ILE A 102 4.65 18.35 -19.79
N GLU A 103 3.94 17.54 -20.57
CA GLU A 103 3.28 17.99 -21.79
C GLU A 103 1.88 18.51 -21.51
N SER A 104 1.15 17.86 -20.60
CA SER A 104 -0.24 18.20 -20.27
C SER A 104 -0.37 19.52 -19.52
N GLU A 105 -1.30 20.36 -19.99
CA GLU A 105 -1.65 21.63 -19.35
C GLU A 105 -2.20 21.40 -17.93
N ALA A 106 -3.00 20.35 -17.72
CA ALA A 106 -3.55 20.00 -16.41
C ALA A 106 -2.43 19.67 -15.41
N ALA A 107 -1.37 19.02 -15.86
CA ALA A 107 -0.21 18.69 -15.03
C ALA A 107 0.64 19.91 -14.69
N LYS A 108 0.75 20.91 -15.59
CA LYS A 108 1.37 22.21 -15.29
C LYS A 108 0.56 23.01 -14.26
N GLN A 109 -0.76 23.05 -14.40
CA GLN A 109 -1.64 23.72 -13.44
C GLN A 109 -1.52 23.09 -12.05
N LEU A 110 -1.46 21.76 -11.97
CA LEU A 110 -1.23 21.03 -10.72
C LEU A 110 0.13 21.37 -10.09
N ALA A 111 1.16 21.53 -10.92
CA ALA A 111 2.51 21.90 -10.46
C ALA A 111 2.57 23.28 -9.79
N THR A 112 1.61 24.18 -10.06
CA THR A 112 1.53 25.54 -9.48
C THR A 112 0.41 25.73 -8.45
N ALA A 113 -0.59 24.85 -8.39
CA ALA A 113 -1.75 24.98 -7.52
C ALA A 113 -1.38 25.05 -6.01
N LYS A 114 -2.14 25.80 -5.21
CA LYS A 114 -2.04 25.73 -3.73
C LYS A 114 -2.72 24.46 -3.19
N ASP A 115 -3.94 24.20 -3.63
CA ASP A 115 -4.73 23.03 -3.22
C ASP A 115 -4.55 21.85 -4.21
N TRP A 116 -3.32 21.35 -4.28
CA TRP A 116 -2.93 20.35 -5.28
C TRP A 116 -3.62 19.00 -5.09
N GLU A 117 -3.99 18.59 -3.87
CA GLU A 117 -4.68 17.31 -3.68
C GLU A 117 -6.10 17.33 -4.29
N GLU A 118 -6.87 18.38 -4.03
CA GLU A 118 -8.24 18.51 -4.54
C GLU A 118 -8.26 18.80 -6.04
N ALA A 119 -7.35 19.66 -6.51
CA ALA A 119 -7.16 19.93 -7.93
C ALA A 119 -6.79 18.65 -8.70
N TYR A 120 -5.93 17.80 -8.13
CA TYR A 120 -5.57 16.50 -8.71
C TYR A 120 -6.78 15.57 -8.82
N LYS A 121 -7.51 15.35 -7.72
CA LYS A 121 -8.70 14.49 -7.72
C LYS A 121 -9.75 14.94 -8.73
N THR A 122 -9.94 16.25 -8.83
CA THR A 122 -10.88 16.87 -9.77
C THR A 122 -10.43 16.68 -11.22
N ALA A 123 -9.15 16.90 -11.51
CA ALA A 123 -8.58 16.72 -12.84
C ALA A 123 -8.65 15.25 -13.29
N VAL A 124 -8.25 14.31 -12.43
CA VAL A 124 -8.34 12.86 -12.70
C VAL A 124 -9.78 12.45 -12.92
N SER A 125 -10.72 12.89 -12.08
CA SER A 125 -12.14 12.55 -12.24
C SER A 125 -12.72 13.07 -13.56
N LYS A 126 -12.35 14.30 -13.96
CA LYS A 126 -12.80 14.89 -15.23
C LYS A 126 -12.26 14.12 -16.44
N LEU A 127 -10.99 13.72 -16.42
CA LEU A 127 -10.38 12.91 -17.48
C LEU A 127 -10.96 11.50 -17.51
N ALA A 128 -11.21 10.89 -16.34
CA ALA A 128 -11.82 9.57 -16.24
C ALA A 128 -13.26 9.53 -16.78
N LEU A 129 -13.99 10.65 -16.79
CA LEU A 129 -15.33 10.69 -17.41
C LEU A 129 -15.26 10.57 -18.94
N LYS A 130 -14.26 11.22 -19.56
CA LYS A 130 -14.02 11.19 -21.01
C LYS A 130 -13.26 9.95 -21.47
N GLN A 131 -12.57 9.31 -20.54
CA GLN A 131 -11.87 8.05 -20.78
C GLN A 131 -12.88 7.00 -21.24
N TYR A 132 -12.57 6.30 -22.34
CA TYR A 132 -13.42 5.28 -22.98
C TYR A 132 -14.58 5.81 -23.83
N GLU A 133 -14.58 7.09 -24.22
CA GLU A 133 -15.49 7.64 -25.24
C GLU A 133 -15.08 7.29 -26.69
N SER A 134 -13.78 7.18 -26.95
CA SER A 134 -13.20 6.69 -28.20
C SER A 134 -11.85 6.01 -27.94
N VAL A 135 -11.37 5.23 -28.91
CA VAL A 135 -10.04 4.59 -28.84
C VAL A 135 -8.94 5.62 -28.59
N LYS A 136 -8.97 6.72 -29.36
CA LYS A 136 -7.98 7.79 -29.30
C LYS A 136 -8.04 8.55 -27.98
N GLU A 137 -9.25 8.95 -27.55
CA GLU A 137 -9.42 9.66 -26.28
C GLU A 137 -9.08 8.78 -25.08
N THR A 138 -9.25 7.45 -25.18
CA THR A 138 -8.86 6.53 -24.11
C THR A 138 -7.35 6.56 -23.88
N GLN A 139 -6.56 6.43 -24.95
CA GLN A 139 -5.10 6.46 -24.85
C GLN A 139 -4.63 7.83 -24.35
N GLU A 140 -5.16 8.91 -24.93
CA GLU A 140 -4.79 10.27 -24.53
C GLU A 140 -5.17 10.57 -23.08
N ALA A 141 -6.35 10.16 -22.63
CA ALA A 141 -6.77 10.33 -21.24
C ALA A 141 -5.88 9.53 -20.27
N ILE A 142 -5.49 8.30 -20.62
CA ILE A 142 -4.61 7.48 -19.76
C ILE A 142 -3.22 8.12 -19.66
N ASP A 143 -2.67 8.57 -20.78
CA ASP A 143 -1.40 9.29 -20.82
C ASP A 143 -1.44 10.56 -19.95
N GLN A 144 -2.51 11.37 -20.07
CA GLN A 144 -2.70 12.58 -19.27
C GLN A 144 -2.89 12.28 -17.78
N ILE A 145 -3.63 11.24 -17.41
CA ILE A 145 -3.81 10.83 -16.00
C ILE A 145 -2.47 10.34 -15.43
N SER A 146 -1.67 9.62 -16.21
CA SER A 146 -0.36 9.16 -15.74
C SER A 146 0.62 10.33 -15.53
N GLU A 147 0.59 11.34 -16.40
CA GLU A 147 1.34 12.58 -16.16
C GLU A 147 0.87 13.30 -14.90
N LEU A 148 -0.44 13.38 -14.65
CA LEU A 148 -0.99 13.96 -13.42
C LEU A 148 -0.53 13.18 -12.18
N ASN A 149 -0.56 11.85 -12.22
CA ASN A 149 -0.10 10.98 -11.16
C ASN A 149 1.38 11.26 -10.85
N MET A 150 2.21 11.37 -11.89
CA MET A 150 3.63 11.69 -11.75
C MET A 150 3.88 13.03 -11.07
N VAL A 151 3.16 14.09 -11.46
CA VAL A 151 3.29 15.43 -10.83
C VAL A 151 2.77 15.40 -9.39
N TYR A 152 1.69 14.67 -9.12
CA TYR A 152 1.17 14.47 -7.77
C TYR A 152 2.21 13.80 -6.87
N LEU A 153 2.85 12.71 -7.33
CA LEU A 153 3.92 12.02 -6.59
C LEU A 153 5.11 12.95 -6.33
N LEU A 154 5.53 13.74 -7.32
CA LEU A 154 6.63 14.71 -7.18
C LEU A 154 6.33 15.75 -6.09
N ARG A 155 5.13 16.34 -6.09
CA ARG A 155 4.73 17.32 -5.08
C ARG A 155 4.64 16.68 -3.70
N LYS A 156 4.07 15.49 -3.63
CA LYS A 156 3.93 14.71 -2.40
C LYS A 156 5.28 14.38 -1.76
N GLU A 157 6.28 13.98 -2.55
CA GLU A 157 7.66 13.78 -2.09
C GLU A 157 8.33 15.09 -1.65
N ARG A 158 8.15 16.19 -2.40
CA ARG A 158 8.74 17.51 -2.07
C ARG A 158 8.17 18.11 -0.78
N MET A 159 6.90 17.83 -0.47
CA MET A 159 6.23 18.23 0.77
C MET A 159 6.52 17.27 1.94
N GLY A 160 7.37 16.27 1.76
CA GLY A 160 7.77 15.31 2.81
C GLY A 160 6.70 14.25 3.13
N GLY A 161 5.61 14.19 2.37
CA GLY A 161 4.52 13.24 2.55
C GLY A 161 4.73 11.98 1.73
N GLY A 162 5.85 11.27 1.90
CA GLY A 162 6.23 10.13 1.05
C GLY A 162 5.08 9.16 0.73
N VAL A 163 5.13 8.54 -0.45
CA VAL A 163 4.07 7.65 -0.94
C VAL A 163 4.11 6.33 -0.17
N GLY A 164 3.42 6.31 0.97
CA GLY A 164 3.12 5.10 1.73
C GLY A 164 4.21 4.64 2.70
N VAL A 165 4.40 5.38 3.79
CA VAL A 165 4.33 4.78 5.13
C VAL A 165 3.48 5.72 5.96
N ALA A 166 2.49 5.18 6.67
CA ALA A 166 1.66 5.94 7.59
C ALA A 166 2.52 6.90 8.45
N ALA A 167 2.00 8.10 8.70
CA ALA A 167 2.53 9.05 9.65
C ALA A 167 2.64 8.40 11.04
N GLY A 168 3.77 7.76 11.31
CA GLY A 168 4.32 7.61 12.65
C GLY A 168 5.03 8.90 12.99
N SER A 169 4.63 9.50 14.12
CA SER A 169 5.20 10.70 14.73
C SER A 169 6.74 10.78 14.65
N PRO A 170 7.33 11.98 14.58
CA PRO A 170 8.77 12.16 14.36
C PRO A 170 9.61 11.52 15.48
N PRO A 171 10.74 10.87 15.14
CA PRO A 171 11.66 10.35 16.15
C PRO A 171 12.39 11.53 16.79
N LYS A 172 12.00 11.87 18.02
CA LYS A 172 12.76 12.81 18.84
C LYS A 172 14.10 12.15 19.20
N ALA A 173 15.15 12.79 18.73
CA ALA A 173 16.54 12.49 19.04
C ALA A 173 16.80 12.42 20.55
N ALA A 174 17.59 11.44 20.98
CA ALA A 174 18.38 11.53 22.19
C ALA A 174 19.73 10.83 21.97
N THR A 175 20.76 11.64 22.10
CA THR A 175 22.20 11.41 22.02
C THR A 175 22.75 10.55 23.18
N PRO A 176 24.02 10.09 23.06
CA PRO A 176 24.64 9.04 23.89
C PRO A 176 25.36 9.65 25.11
N THR A 177 25.53 8.91 26.22
CA THR A 177 26.60 9.16 27.24
C THR A 177 26.79 7.96 28.18
N SER A 178 27.91 7.26 27.96
CA SER A 178 28.91 6.64 28.85
C SER A 178 28.64 6.20 30.31
N THR A 179 29.01 4.92 30.57
CA THR A 179 29.86 4.38 31.68
C THR A 179 29.38 4.47 33.15
N PRO A 180 30.03 3.78 34.12
CA PRO A 180 30.95 2.63 34.09
C PRO A 180 30.55 1.50 35.08
N LYS A 181 31.06 0.28 34.90
CA LYS A 181 31.36 -0.55 36.08
C LYS A 181 32.63 -1.36 35.89
N THR A 182 33.70 -0.81 36.45
CA THR A 182 35.03 -1.38 36.58
C THR A 182 35.07 -2.34 37.76
N ALA A 183 35.90 -3.38 37.62
CA ALA A 183 36.59 -4.16 38.66
C ALA A 183 35.69 -5.00 39.57
N ALA A 184 36.05 -6.20 40.03
CA ALA A 184 37.18 -7.12 39.92
C ALA A 184 36.72 -8.30 40.82
N ALA A 185 37.15 -9.55 40.78
CA ALA A 185 38.18 -10.26 40.09
C ALA A 185 37.72 -11.73 40.05
N ALA A 186 37.98 -12.40 38.93
CA ALA A 186 38.20 -13.85 38.87
C ALA A 186 39.45 -14.19 39.71
N THR A 187 39.74 -15.38 40.25
CA THR A 187 39.70 -16.79 39.80
C THR A 187 40.45 -17.57 40.92
N PRO A 188 40.88 -18.86 40.80
CA PRO A 188 40.45 -20.03 40.02
C PRO A 188 40.17 -21.23 40.98
N ALA A 189 39.71 -22.43 40.60
CA ALA A 189 40.40 -23.44 39.79
C ALA A 189 39.55 -24.73 39.89
N THR A 190 38.86 -25.16 38.82
CA THR A 190 39.12 -26.37 37.99
C THR A 190 38.70 -27.73 38.59
N PRO A 191 38.59 -28.82 37.80
CA PRO A 191 38.20 -28.96 36.39
C PRO A 191 37.27 -30.18 36.12
N ALA A 192 36.35 -30.08 35.15
CA ALA A 192 35.98 -31.23 34.31
C ALA A 192 35.33 -30.76 32.99
N THR A 193 36.07 -30.96 31.89
CA THR A 193 35.67 -31.02 30.46
C THR A 193 34.69 -32.18 30.18
N PRO A 194 34.14 -32.40 28.94
CA PRO A 194 34.00 -31.54 27.74
C PRO A 194 32.62 -31.65 26.98
N ALA A 195 32.35 -30.67 26.09
CA ALA A 195 31.60 -30.73 24.81
C ALA A 195 30.04 -30.94 24.70
N THR A 196 29.37 -29.87 24.20
CA THR A 196 28.13 -29.81 23.33
C THR A 196 26.77 -30.31 23.85
N PRO A 197 25.61 -29.95 23.24
CA PRO A 197 25.02 -28.64 22.90
C PRO A 197 23.58 -28.43 23.51
N ALA A 198 23.11 -27.18 23.52
CA ALA A 198 21.70 -26.72 23.56
C ALA A 198 20.63 -27.54 24.34
N THR A 199 20.14 -26.99 25.46
CA THR A 199 18.81 -27.31 26.01
C THR A 199 18.11 -26.06 26.60
N PRO A 200 16.76 -26.01 26.54
CA PRO A 200 15.93 -24.81 26.79
C PRO A 200 15.50 -24.67 28.27
N PRO A 201 15.17 -23.46 28.78
CA PRO A 201 14.49 -23.32 30.06
C PRO A 201 12.95 -23.39 29.88
N PRO A 202 12.20 -23.68 30.95
CA PRO A 202 11.34 -24.86 31.05
C PRO A 202 9.96 -24.68 30.42
N ARG A 203 9.50 -25.71 29.71
CA ARG A 203 8.08 -25.92 29.38
C ARG A 203 7.37 -26.37 30.66
N LEU A 204 6.70 -25.43 31.33
CA LEU A 204 5.55 -25.78 32.16
C LEU A 204 4.39 -26.00 31.19
N GLU A 205 3.79 -27.20 31.26
CA GLU A 205 2.61 -27.63 30.51
C GLU A 205 1.42 -26.71 30.85
N GLY A 206 1.35 -25.56 30.19
CA GLY A 206 0.24 -24.63 30.26
C GLY A 206 -0.63 -24.77 29.02
N SER A 207 -1.93 -24.98 29.20
CA SER A 207 -2.92 -24.89 28.12
C SER A 207 -2.65 -23.64 27.26
N PRO A 208 -2.81 -23.67 25.93
CA PRO A 208 -2.58 -22.51 25.07
C PRO A 208 -3.27 -21.24 25.57
N ALA A 209 -4.38 -21.36 26.31
CA ALA A 209 -5.07 -20.24 26.97
C ALA A 209 -4.22 -19.50 28.02
N GLU A 210 -3.25 -20.14 28.68
CA GLU A 210 -2.39 -19.49 29.68
C GLU A 210 -1.48 -18.42 29.05
N ALA A 211 -1.04 -18.64 27.81
CA ALA A 211 -0.28 -17.64 27.05
C ALA A 211 -1.14 -16.40 26.73
N TYR A 212 -2.43 -16.58 26.44
CA TYR A 212 -3.37 -15.47 26.23
C TYR A 212 -3.67 -14.73 27.53
N CYS A 213 -3.84 -15.44 28.65
CA CYS A 213 -3.99 -14.83 29.98
C CYS A 213 -2.79 -13.95 30.34
N ARG A 214 -1.55 -14.42 30.11
CA ARG A 214 -0.33 -13.64 30.40
C ARG A 214 -0.23 -12.39 29.53
N ARG A 215 -0.61 -12.48 28.26
CA ARG A 215 -0.64 -11.31 27.35
C ARG A 215 -1.71 -10.30 27.77
N ALA A 216 -2.91 -10.79 28.11
CA ALA A 216 -3.99 -9.95 28.62
C ALA A 216 -3.58 -9.21 29.90
N GLN A 217 -2.90 -9.89 30.84
CA GLN A 217 -2.36 -9.26 32.05
C GLN A 217 -1.38 -8.13 31.73
N GLY A 218 -0.46 -8.33 30.78
CA GLY A 218 0.43 -7.27 30.33
C GLY A 218 -0.32 -6.05 29.74
N PHE A 219 -1.44 -6.29 29.06
CA PHE A 219 -2.30 -5.21 28.56
C PHE A 219 -3.12 -4.52 29.66
N MET A 220 -3.50 -5.24 30.72
CA MET A 220 -4.13 -4.64 31.91
C MET A 220 -3.15 -3.75 32.67
N ASP A 221 -1.90 -4.19 32.84
CA ASP A 221 -0.83 -3.39 33.46
C ASP A 221 -0.55 -2.12 32.65
N SER A 222 -0.65 -2.21 31.31
CA SER A 222 -0.54 -1.06 30.40
C SER A 222 -1.85 -0.27 30.23
N LYS A 223 -2.85 -0.43 31.12
CA LYS A 223 -4.18 0.21 31.12
C LYS A 223 -4.94 0.12 29.79
N SER A 224 -4.60 -0.86 28.96
CA SER A 224 -5.12 -1.07 27.61
C SER A 224 -6.22 -2.14 27.61
N TYR A 225 -7.30 -1.87 28.33
CA TYR A 225 -8.39 -2.83 28.60
C TYR A 225 -9.07 -3.36 27.32
N ALA A 226 -9.21 -2.52 26.29
CA ALA A 226 -9.81 -2.94 25.02
C ALA A 226 -9.02 -4.07 24.34
N LYS A 227 -7.68 -4.05 24.44
CA LYS A 227 -6.81 -5.10 23.90
C LYS A 227 -6.80 -6.34 24.80
N ALA A 228 -6.80 -6.13 26.12
CA ALA A 228 -6.89 -7.22 27.09
C ALA A 228 -8.15 -8.08 26.88
N ILE A 229 -9.31 -7.45 26.65
CA ILE A 229 -10.59 -8.14 26.40
C ILE A 229 -10.52 -9.01 25.14
N ILE A 230 -9.86 -8.54 24.07
CA ILE A 230 -9.72 -9.31 22.83
C ILE A 230 -8.87 -10.56 23.07
N GLU A 231 -7.72 -10.40 23.74
CA GLU A 231 -6.83 -11.53 24.07
C GLU A 231 -7.52 -12.56 24.98
N LEU A 232 -8.31 -12.11 25.96
CA LEU A 232 -9.09 -13.00 26.84
C LEU A 232 -10.18 -13.75 26.07
N LYS A 233 -10.89 -13.07 25.16
CA LYS A 233 -11.91 -13.72 24.31
C LYS A 233 -11.31 -14.79 23.40
N GLU A 234 -10.14 -14.54 22.83
CA GLU A 234 -9.42 -15.54 22.05
C GLU A 234 -8.94 -16.71 22.93
N GLY A 235 -8.50 -16.43 24.16
CA GLY A 235 -8.17 -17.45 25.16
C GLY A 235 -9.34 -18.36 25.52
N VAL A 236 -10.54 -17.80 25.72
CA VAL A 236 -11.77 -18.57 26.00
C VAL A 236 -12.18 -19.43 24.81
N LYS A 237 -11.99 -18.96 23.56
CA LYS A 237 -12.27 -19.76 22.36
C LYS A 237 -11.35 -20.98 22.25
N LEU A 238 -10.09 -20.82 22.64
CA LEU A 238 -9.08 -21.88 22.57
C LEU A 238 -9.23 -22.91 23.70
N ASP A 239 -9.54 -22.46 24.91
CA ASP A 239 -9.84 -23.35 26.04
C ASP A 239 -11.04 -22.83 26.83
N PRO A 240 -12.25 -23.30 26.49
CA PRO A 240 -13.47 -22.89 27.17
C PRO A 240 -13.53 -23.26 28.66
N LYS A 241 -12.67 -24.18 29.13
CA LYS A 241 -12.65 -24.65 30.52
C LYS A 241 -11.56 -24.00 31.38
N HIS A 242 -10.79 -23.06 30.82
CA HIS A 242 -9.70 -22.42 31.56
C HIS A 242 -10.23 -21.40 32.59
N SER A 243 -10.21 -21.78 33.87
CA SER A 243 -10.78 -20.98 34.97
C SER A 243 -10.18 -19.58 35.08
N LYS A 244 -8.88 -19.41 34.76
CA LYS A 244 -8.19 -18.12 34.88
C LYS A 244 -8.59 -17.12 33.79
N THR A 245 -8.95 -17.57 32.58
CA THR A 245 -9.40 -16.67 31.51
C THR A 245 -10.78 -16.10 31.83
N HIS A 246 -11.68 -16.94 32.38
CA HIS A 246 -13.01 -16.51 32.82
C HIS A 246 -12.96 -15.59 34.04
N ALA A 247 -11.99 -15.77 34.94
CA ALA A 247 -11.82 -14.88 36.09
C ALA A 247 -11.25 -13.50 35.74
N LEU A 248 -10.57 -13.36 34.60
CA LEU A 248 -9.93 -12.13 34.15
C LEU A 248 -10.78 -11.32 33.16
N LEU A 249 -11.82 -11.92 32.57
CA LEU A 249 -12.78 -11.29 31.67
C LEU A 249 -13.82 -10.48 32.46
#